data_AF-A0A4Q7YTT1-F1
#
_entry.id   AF-A0A4Q7YTT1-F1
#
_cell.length_a   1.000
_cell.length_b   1.000
_cell.length_c   1.000
_cell.angle_alpha   90.00
_cell.angle_beta   90.00
_cell.angle_gamma   90.00
#
_symmetry.space_group_name_H-M   'P 1'
#
loop_
_entity.id
_entity.type
_entity.pdbx_description
1 polymer ?
#
loop_
_entity_poly.entity_id
_entity_poly.type
_entity_poly.pdbx_seq_one_letter_code
_entity_poly.pdbx_strand_id
1 'polypeptide(L)'
;MNLCHLLLAFTLLTQNQVFSTSTESPLSQEQSYFSTEGEVTHKVALPLSIRQLLERDSFVQETLDSESLPRTSLPDDWTLCSIVHLANERERDYVVIGQSFLTGAHATHYWVYRETPQGMRLVLTAFADSLSIGKQKTNGLRNIAAVYYTAVTDGTIRYTFDGTTYQTKRPPQYR
;
A
#
# COMPACT_ATOMS: atom_id res chain seq x y z
N MET A 1 41.49 53.50 -55.88
CA MET A 1 41.25 54.17 -54.59
C MET A 1 39.78 54.00 -54.22
N ASN A 2 39.51 53.70 -52.93
CA ASN A 2 38.20 53.49 -52.24
C ASN A 2 37.61 52.08 -52.43
N LEU A 3 37.71 51.08 -51.54
CA LEU A 3 37.66 50.91 -50.06
C LEU A 3 36.22 50.66 -49.50
N CYS A 4 36.08 49.57 -48.71
CA CYS A 4 34.98 49.24 -47.77
C CYS A 4 33.63 48.78 -48.36
N HIS A 5 32.88 47.79 -47.84
CA HIS A 5 32.87 47.09 -46.55
C HIS A 5 32.41 45.62 -46.72
N LEU A 6 33.07 44.72 -45.99
CA LEU A 6 32.68 43.33 -45.77
C LEU A 6 31.62 43.29 -44.65
N LEU A 7 30.43 42.75 -44.89
CA LEU A 7 29.39 42.57 -43.87
C LEU A 7 29.29 41.08 -43.49
N LEU A 8 29.86 40.75 -42.34
CA LEU A 8 29.78 39.44 -41.69
C LEU A 8 28.49 39.39 -40.86
N ALA A 9 27.49 38.64 -41.32
CA ALA A 9 26.28 38.37 -40.57
C ALA A 9 26.47 37.10 -39.73
N PHE A 10 26.73 37.27 -38.42
CA PHE A 10 26.72 36.19 -37.44
C PHE A 10 25.28 35.92 -37.00
N THR A 11 24.65 34.87 -37.55
CA THR A 11 23.37 34.36 -37.05
C THR A 11 23.58 33.54 -35.78
N LEU A 12 23.23 34.11 -34.63
CA LEU A 12 23.16 33.43 -33.34
C LEU A 12 21.96 32.47 -33.33
N LEU A 13 22.24 31.16 -33.35
CA LEU A 13 21.27 30.10 -33.11
C LEU A 13 21.01 30.01 -31.60
N THR A 14 19.84 30.49 -31.15
CA THR A 14 19.36 30.26 -29.78
C THR A 14 18.81 28.84 -29.66
N GLN A 15 19.56 27.95 -29.01
CA GLN A 15 19.05 26.65 -28.62
C GLN A 15 18.10 26.82 -27.43
N ASN A 16 16.80 26.73 -27.67
CA ASN A 16 15.80 26.56 -26.62
C ASN A 16 15.96 25.15 -26.04
N GLN A 17 16.73 25.03 -24.96
CA GLN A 17 16.72 23.84 -24.11
C GLN A 17 15.41 23.83 -23.33
N VAL A 18 14.43 23.09 -23.83
CA VAL A 18 13.22 22.75 -23.08
C VAL A 18 13.64 21.79 -21.98
N PHE A 19 13.88 22.33 -20.77
CA PHE A 19 13.98 21.53 -19.56
C PHE A 19 12.62 20.86 -19.35
N SER A 20 12.55 19.57 -19.70
CA SER A 20 11.46 18.72 -19.24
C SER A 20 11.67 18.50 -17.74
N THR A 21 10.95 19.23 -16.92
CA THR A 21 10.81 18.91 -15.50
C THR A 21 10.09 17.57 -15.43
N SER A 22 10.87 16.50 -15.23
CA SER A 22 10.37 15.19 -14.82
C SER A 22 9.60 15.38 -13.53
N THR A 23 8.29 15.61 -13.64
CA THR A 23 7.41 15.64 -12.47
C THR A 23 7.37 14.18 -12.01
N GLU A 24 8.12 13.86 -10.95
CA GLU A 24 7.98 12.57 -10.29
C GLU A 24 6.48 12.35 -10.01
N SER A 25 5.94 11.25 -10.54
CA SER A 25 4.55 10.90 -10.27
C SER A 25 4.40 10.72 -8.76
N PRO A 26 3.31 11.21 -8.15
CA PRO A 26 3.01 11.01 -6.73
C PRO A 26 3.15 9.54 -6.26
N LEU A 27 2.97 8.57 -7.17
CA LEU A 27 3.17 7.14 -6.89
C LEU A 27 4.62 6.74 -6.62
N SER A 28 5.64 7.51 -7.02
CA SER A 28 7.04 7.17 -6.72
C SER A 28 7.39 7.37 -5.25
N GLN A 29 6.63 8.21 -4.54
CA GLN A 29 6.81 8.52 -3.12
C GLN A 29 5.84 7.75 -2.21
N GLU A 30 4.82 7.09 -2.79
CA GLU A 30 3.88 6.26 -2.04
C GLU A 30 4.58 5.06 -1.38
N GLN A 31 4.34 4.86 -0.09
CA GLN A 31 4.79 3.67 0.62
C GLN A 31 4.09 2.43 0.05
N SER A 32 4.87 1.51 -0.50
CA SER A 32 4.39 0.26 -1.09
C SER A 32 4.93 -0.98 -0.40
N TYR A 33 5.63 -0.81 0.73
CA TYR A 33 6.18 -1.89 1.55
C TYR A 33 5.90 -1.61 3.03
N PHE A 34 5.37 -2.61 3.71
CA PHE A 34 4.99 -2.57 5.12
C PHE A 34 5.58 -3.81 5.79
N SER A 35 6.28 -3.65 6.91
CA SER A 35 6.95 -4.73 7.64
C SER A 35 6.64 -4.62 9.12
N THR A 36 6.65 -5.74 9.84
CA THR A 36 6.51 -5.77 11.32
C THR A 36 7.60 -4.97 12.02
N GLU A 37 8.80 -4.95 11.44
CA GLU A 37 9.97 -4.21 11.97
C GLU A 37 10.14 -2.81 11.35
N GLY A 38 9.30 -2.45 10.37
CA GLY A 38 9.44 -1.23 9.59
C GLY A 38 8.53 -0.09 10.08
N GLU A 39 8.96 1.15 9.84
CA GLU A 39 8.09 2.31 10.09
C GLU A 39 7.05 2.49 8.96
N VAL A 40 5.84 2.90 9.36
CA VAL A 40 4.83 3.42 8.44
C VAL A 40 5.02 4.93 8.34
N THR A 41 5.47 5.43 7.20
CA THR A 41 5.89 6.83 7.04
C THR A 41 4.71 7.78 6.75
N HIS A 42 3.61 7.26 6.20
CA HIS A 42 2.43 8.05 5.82
C HIS A 42 1.19 7.62 6.62
N LYS A 43 1.32 7.63 7.96
CA LYS A 43 0.23 7.26 8.87
C LYS A 43 -0.96 8.21 8.72
N VAL A 44 -2.15 7.64 8.68
CA VAL A 44 -3.43 8.37 8.75
C VAL A 44 -4.26 7.82 9.91
N ALA A 45 -5.20 8.64 10.40
CA ALA A 45 -6.20 8.15 11.34
C ALA A 45 -7.06 7.05 10.68
N LEU A 46 -7.40 6.01 11.44
CA LEU A 46 -8.25 4.93 10.96
C LEU A 46 -9.66 5.46 10.65
N PRO A 47 -10.14 5.39 9.40
CA PRO A 47 -11.50 5.83 9.07
C PRO A 47 -12.56 5.09 9.89
N LEU A 48 -13.60 5.78 10.35
CA LEU A 48 -14.66 5.18 11.17
C LEU A 48 -15.33 3.98 10.49
N SER A 49 -15.52 4.06 9.16
CA SER A 49 -16.08 2.95 8.37
C SER A 49 -15.20 1.70 8.40
N ILE A 50 -13.88 1.86 8.38
CA ILE A 50 -12.92 0.75 8.49
C ILE A 50 -12.87 0.22 9.92
N ARG A 51 -12.85 1.11 10.92
CA ARG A 51 -12.94 0.73 12.34
C ARG A 51 -14.13 -0.18 12.62
N GLN A 52 -15.32 0.20 12.15
CA GLN A 52 -16.54 -0.60 12.31
C GLN A 52 -16.51 -1.94 11.56
N LEU A 53 -15.70 -2.06 10.50
CA LEU A 53 -15.50 -3.34 9.81
C LEU A 53 -14.53 -4.23 10.59
N LEU A 54 -13.43 -3.66 11.10
CA LEU A 54 -12.47 -4.38 11.95
C LEU A 54 -13.08 -4.86 13.26
N GLU A 55 -13.93 -4.05 13.89
CA GLU A 55 -14.71 -4.45 15.06
C GLU A 55 -15.71 -5.58 14.77
N ARG A 56 -15.85 -6.07 13.53
CA ARG A 56 -16.63 -7.26 13.18
C ARG A 56 -15.78 -8.40 12.64
N ASP A 57 -14.48 -8.17 12.47
CA ASP A 57 -13.52 -9.18 12.06
C ASP A 57 -13.36 -10.21 13.19
N SER A 58 -13.39 -11.50 12.84
CA SER A 58 -13.39 -12.57 13.85
C SER A 58 -12.11 -12.60 14.68
N PHE A 59 -10.95 -12.36 14.07
CA PHE A 59 -9.68 -12.33 14.80
C PHE A 59 -9.67 -11.16 15.78
N VAL A 60 -10.08 -9.97 15.33
CA VAL A 60 -10.17 -8.79 16.21
C VAL A 60 -11.15 -9.01 17.36
N GLN A 61 -12.32 -9.63 17.09
CA GLN A 61 -13.31 -9.96 18.11
C GLN A 61 -12.76 -10.93 19.16
N GLU A 62 -12.06 -11.98 18.72
CA GLU A 62 -11.43 -12.95 19.61
C GLU A 62 -10.34 -12.30 20.48
N THR A 63 -9.53 -11.40 19.91
CA THR A 63 -8.53 -10.63 20.67
C THR A 63 -9.18 -9.67 21.66
N LEU A 64 -10.26 -8.98 21.29
CA LEU A 64 -10.97 -8.09 22.22
C LEU A 64 -11.53 -8.88 23.39
N ASP A 65 -12.12 -10.05 23.13
CA ASP A 65 -12.63 -10.94 24.17
C ASP A 65 -11.50 -11.45 25.09
N SER A 66 -10.34 -11.82 24.54
CA SER A 66 -9.20 -12.29 25.34
C SER A 66 -8.65 -11.21 26.28
N GLU A 67 -8.66 -9.96 25.82
CA GLU A 67 -8.26 -8.79 26.61
C GLU A 67 -9.40 -8.20 27.46
N SER A 68 -10.56 -8.88 27.53
CA SER A 68 -11.74 -8.42 28.29
C SER A 68 -12.23 -7.03 27.91
N LEU A 69 -12.07 -6.65 26.63
CA LEU A 69 -12.52 -5.38 26.07
C LEU A 69 -13.88 -5.53 25.38
N PRO A 70 -14.72 -4.48 25.34
CA PRO A 70 -15.94 -4.50 24.55
C PRO A 70 -15.64 -4.70 23.06
N ARG A 71 -16.45 -5.54 22.41
CA ARG A 71 -16.40 -5.88 20.98
C ARG A 71 -16.55 -4.67 20.02
N THR A 72 -16.91 -3.50 20.52
CA THR A 72 -17.08 -2.24 19.76
C THR A 72 -16.11 -1.16 20.23
N SER A 73 -14.99 -1.56 20.85
CA SER A 73 -14.04 -0.66 21.48
C SER A 73 -12.62 -1.05 21.11
N LEU A 74 -12.32 -1.11 19.80
CA LEU A 74 -10.97 -1.34 19.32
C LEU A 74 -10.05 -0.19 19.76
N PRO A 75 -8.97 -0.41 20.52
CA PRO A 75 -8.05 0.67 20.88
C PRO A 75 -7.37 1.30 19.66
N ASP A 76 -7.13 2.62 19.70
CA ASP A 76 -6.51 3.35 18.57
C ASP A 76 -5.08 2.89 18.28
N ASP A 77 -4.33 2.49 19.32
CA ASP A 77 -2.94 2.06 19.24
C ASP A 77 -2.77 0.60 18.80
N TRP A 78 -3.87 -0.15 18.65
CA TRP A 78 -3.83 -1.53 18.13
C TRP A 78 -3.74 -1.60 16.61
N THR A 79 -3.83 -0.46 15.91
CA THR A 79 -3.73 -0.43 14.45
C THR A 79 -2.89 0.73 13.95
N LEU A 80 -2.16 0.50 12.87
CA LEU A 80 -1.66 1.57 12.00
C LEU A 80 -2.45 1.55 10.69
N CYS A 81 -2.61 2.73 10.08
CA CYS A 81 -3.31 2.86 8.82
C CYS A 81 -2.50 3.74 7.86
N SER A 82 -2.39 3.34 6.60
CA SER A 82 -1.76 4.10 5.52
C SER A 82 -2.67 4.12 4.31
N ILE A 83 -2.74 5.25 3.62
CA ILE A 83 -3.41 5.34 2.31
C ILE A 83 -2.46 4.76 1.25
N VAL A 84 -3.02 3.98 0.34
CA VAL A 84 -2.35 3.48 -0.86
C VAL A 84 -3.28 3.60 -2.07
N HIS A 85 -2.75 3.41 -3.28
CA HIS A 85 -3.50 3.47 -4.52
C HIS A 85 -3.27 2.17 -5.31
N LEU A 86 -4.23 1.23 -5.20
CA LEU A 86 -4.18 -0.05 -5.89
C LEU A 86 -4.59 0.10 -7.36
N ALA A 87 -5.56 0.96 -7.65
CA ALA A 87 -6.07 1.19 -9.00
C ALA A 87 -5.33 2.33 -9.72
N ASN A 88 -5.48 3.56 -9.22
CA ASN A 88 -4.92 4.79 -9.78
C ASN A 88 -4.86 5.87 -8.68
N GLU A 89 -4.14 6.97 -8.94
CA GLU A 89 -3.90 8.06 -7.97
C GLU A 89 -5.17 8.78 -7.46
N ARG A 90 -6.36 8.53 -8.05
CA ARG A 90 -7.62 9.16 -7.63
C ARG A 90 -8.45 8.28 -6.71
N GLU A 91 -8.16 6.99 -6.65
CA GLU A 91 -8.89 6.02 -5.85
C GLU A 91 -8.06 5.65 -4.63
N ARG A 92 -8.61 5.94 -3.44
CA ARG A 92 -7.94 5.64 -2.17
C ARG A 92 -8.25 4.22 -1.74
N ASP A 93 -7.21 3.53 -1.35
CA ASP A 93 -7.25 2.26 -0.66
C ASP A 93 -6.49 2.43 0.66
N TYR A 94 -6.70 1.49 1.59
CA TYR A 94 -6.11 1.56 2.92
C TYR A 94 -5.44 0.24 3.24
N VAL A 95 -4.18 0.31 3.69
CA VAL A 95 -3.52 -0.80 4.37
C VAL A 95 -3.62 -0.53 5.87
N VAL A 96 -4.31 -1.41 6.58
CA VAL A 96 -4.35 -1.45 8.03
C VAL A 96 -3.42 -2.55 8.52
N ILE A 97 -2.61 -2.24 9.51
CA ILE A 97 -1.57 -3.11 10.07
C ILE A 97 -1.90 -3.30 11.54
N GLY A 98 -2.01 -4.55 11.98
CA GLY A 98 -2.17 -4.88 13.39
C GLY A 98 -0.95 -4.44 14.20
N GLN A 99 -1.21 -3.94 15.40
CA GLN A 99 -0.22 -3.57 16.41
C GLN A 99 -0.64 -4.16 17.76
N SER A 100 0.29 -4.16 18.72
CA SER A 100 0.03 -4.63 20.09
C SER A 100 -0.58 -6.04 20.07
N PHE A 101 -1.74 -6.24 20.68
CA PHE A 101 -2.43 -7.53 20.75
C PHE A 101 -2.92 -8.09 19.41
N LEU A 102 -2.90 -7.30 18.31
CA LEU A 102 -3.19 -7.81 16.96
C LEU A 102 -1.95 -8.36 16.24
N THR A 103 -0.79 -8.34 16.89
CA THR A 103 0.46 -8.95 16.39
C THR A 103 0.64 -10.36 16.92
N GLY A 104 1.30 -11.21 16.13
CA GLY A 104 1.83 -12.49 16.59
C GLY A 104 3.30 -12.41 16.95
N ALA A 105 3.95 -13.57 17.11
CA ALA A 105 5.33 -13.64 17.58
C ALA A 105 6.37 -12.94 16.68
N HIS A 106 6.17 -12.97 15.35
CA HIS A 106 7.05 -12.32 14.35
C HIS A 106 6.27 -11.66 13.20
N ALA A 107 5.02 -12.06 13.00
CA ALA A 107 4.13 -11.58 11.95
C ALA A 107 2.99 -10.73 12.52
N THR A 108 2.34 -9.95 11.67
CA THR A 108 1.13 -9.19 12.01
C THR A 108 0.04 -9.44 10.99
N HIS A 109 -1.19 -9.08 11.37
CA HIS A 109 -2.31 -9.05 10.46
C HIS A 109 -2.27 -7.77 9.62
N TYR A 110 -2.51 -7.94 8.33
CA TYR A 110 -2.74 -6.90 7.37
C TYR A 110 -4.17 -7.01 6.84
N TRP A 111 -4.89 -5.89 6.82
CA TRP A 111 -6.16 -5.76 6.14
C TRP A 111 -6.04 -4.70 5.06
N VAL A 112 -6.51 -5.01 3.86
CA VAL A 112 -6.55 -4.04 2.76
C VAL A 112 -8.00 -3.72 2.44
N TYR A 113 -8.35 -2.45 2.57
CA TYR A 113 -9.67 -1.93 2.27
C TYR A 113 -9.65 -1.08 1.02
N ARG A 114 -10.68 -1.19 0.20
CA ARG A 114 -10.89 -0.37 -0.99
C ARG A 114 -12.09 0.54 -0.80
N GLU A 115 -11.91 1.82 -1.10
CA GLU A 115 -13.02 2.76 -1.26
C GLU A 115 -13.69 2.51 -2.61
N THR A 116 -15.00 2.24 -2.58
CA THR A 116 -15.82 2.08 -3.80
C THR A 116 -16.99 3.05 -3.76
N PRO A 117 -17.68 3.30 -4.90
CA PRO A 117 -18.92 4.08 -4.88
C PRO A 117 -20.00 3.52 -3.93
N GLN A 118 -19.93 2.23 -3.59
CA GLN A 118 -20.84 1.57 -2.64
C GLN A 118 -20.35 1.61 -1.18
N GLY A 119 -19.17 2.18 -0.92
CA GLY A 119 -18.55 2.27 0.41
C GLY A 119 -17.24 1.49 0.54
N MET A 120 -16.76 1.34 1.78
CA MET A 120 -15.54 0.60 2.09
C MET A 120 -15.75 -0.91 1.99
N ARG A 121 -14.80 -1.60 1.37
CA ARG A 121 -14.82 -3.07 1.24
C ARG A 121 -13.46 -3.64 1.64
N LEU A 122 -13.48 -4.67 2.48
CA LEU A 122 -12.31 -5.51 2.73
C LEU A 122 -12.04 -6.34 1.47
N VAL A 123 -10.82 -6.25 0.93
CA VAL A 123 -10.41 -6.96 -0.29
C VAL A 123 -9.22 -7.90 -0.06
N LEU A 124 -8.55 -7.84 1.10
CA LEU A 124 -7.52 -8.79 1.50
C LEU A 124 -7.38 -8.82 3.03
N THR A 125 -7.27 -10.01 3.59
CA THR A 125 -6.68 -10.25 4.92
C THR A 125 -5.46 -11.14 4.73
N ALA A 126 -4.35 -10.80 5.37
CA ALA A 126 -3.13 -11.61 5.35
C ALA A 126 -2.44 -11.56 6.71
N PHE A 127 -1.85 -12.68 7.13
CA PHE A 127 -0.97 -12.75 8.30
C PHE A 127 0.45 -13.05 7.83
N ALA A 128 1.37 -12.12 8.05
CA ALA A 128 2.71 -12.14 7.44
C ALA A 128 3.71 -11.22 8.19
N ASP A 129 4.99 -11.37 7.91
CA ASP A 129 6.05 -10.47 8.40
C ASP A 129 6.09 -9.17 7.61
N SER A 130 5.77 -9.22 6.32
CA SER A 130 5.64 -8.03 5.49
C SER A 130 4.60 -8.15 4.39
N LEU A 131 4.13 -7.00 3.92
CA LEU A 131 3.22 -6.83 2.81
C LEU A 131 3.80 -5.81 1.81
N SER A 132 3.77 -6.16 0.53
CA SER A 132 4.25 -5.31 -0.55
C SER A 132 3.21 -5.16 -1.66
N ILE A 133 3.13 -3.96 -2.23
CA ILE A 133 2.23 -3.61 -3.33
C ILE A 133 3.07 -3.45 -4.61
N GLY A 134 2.97 -4.43 -5.50
CA GLY A 134 3.75 -4.49 -6.74
C GLY A 134 3.29 -3.48 -7.79
N LYS A 135 4.10 -3.28 -8.84
CA LYS A 135 3.77 -2.39 -9.97
C LYS A 135 2.81 -3.03 -10.99
N GLN A 136 2.84 -4.36 -11.11
CA GLN A 136 1.98 -5.11 -12.02
C GLN A 136 0.54 -5.09 -11.54
N LYS A 137 -0.42 -5.08 -12.48
CA LYS A 137 -1.85 -5.08 -12.19
C LYS A 137 -2.54 -6.32 -12.74
N THR A 138 -3.56 -6.79 -12.03
CA THR A 138 -4.52 -7.79 -12.48
C THR A 138 -5.92 -7.23 -12.25
N ASN A 139 -6.80 -7.29 -13.26
CA ASN A 139 -8.17 -6.74 -13.16
C ASN A 139 -8.21 -5.29 -12.65
N GLY A 140 -7.26 -4.47 -13.12
CA GLY A 140 -7.17 -3.05 -12.79
C GLY A 140 -6.50 -2.71 -11.47
N LEU A 141 -6.22 -3.69 -10.59
CA LEU A 141 -5.55 -3.46 -9.30
C LEU A 141 -4.13 -4.00 -9.25
N ARG A 142 -3.24 -3.27 -8.54
CA ARG A 142 -1.87 -3.70 -8.27
C ARG A 142 -1.84 -5.03 -7.53
N ASN A 143 -0.94 -5.92 -7.94
CA ASN A 143 -0.75 -7.21 -7.28
C ASN A 143 -0.11 -7.00 -5.91
N ILE A 144 -0.50 -7.81 -4.94
CA ILE A 144 0.03 -7.75 -3.57
C ILE A 144 0.85 -9.01 -3.30
N ALA A 145 1.93 -8.88 -2.53
CA ALA A 145 2.67 -10.03 -2.04
C ALA A 145 2.89 -9.91 -0.53
N ALA A 146 2.62 -11.00 0.19
CA ALA A 146 2.91 -11.12 1.62
C ALA A 146 4.08 -12.09 1.81
N VAL A 147 5.08 -11.68 2.58
CA VAL A 147 6.26 -12.49 2.89
C VAL A 147 6.16 -12.97 4.33
N TYR A 148 6.38 -14.26 4.53
CA TYR A 148 6.47 -14.86 5.86
C TYR A 148 7.84 -15.49 6.06
N TYR A 149 8.35 -15.40 7.28
CA TYR A 149 9.58 -16.04 7.71
C TYR A 149 9.28 -17.09 8.77
N THR A 150 9.95 -18.23 8.67
CA THR A 150 9.94 -19.26 9.71
C THR A 150 11.39 -19.60 10.05
N ALA A 151 11.61 -20.41 11.09
CA ALA A 151 12.95 -20.85 11.47
C ALA A 151 13.70 -21.61 10.36
N VAL A 152 13.00 -22.15 9.35
CA VAL A 152 13.59 -23.05 8.34
C VAL A 152 13.29 -22.66 6.90
N THR A 153 12.35 -21.75 6.65
CA THR A 153 12.00 -21.29 5.30
C THR A 153 11.46 -19.86 5.33
N ASP A 154 11.76 -19.11 4.29
CA ASP A 154 10.99 -17.95 3.87
C ASP A 154 9.96 -18.38 2.82
N GLY A 155 8.90 -17.59 2.68
CA GLY A 155 7.92 -17.83 1.64
C GLY A 155 7.22 -16.54 1.22
N THR A 156 6.74 -16.52 -0.02
CA THR A 156 5.99 -15.38 -0.55
C THR A 156 4.66 -15.86 -1.10
N ILE A 157 3.57 -15.36 -0.53
CA ILE A 157 2.22 -15.54 -1.06
C ILE A 157 1.94 -14.38 -2.01
N ARG A 158 1.61 -14.69 -3.27
CA ARG A 158 1.29 -13.70 -4.29
C ARG A 158 -0.21 -13.66 -4.52
N TYR A 159 -0.76 -12.47 -4.39
CA TYR A 159 -2.18 -12.21 -4.53
C TYR A 159 -2.47 -11.41 -5.79
N THR A 160 -3.50 -11.85 -6.52
CA THR A 160 -4.04 -11.17 -7.69
C THR A 160 -5.53 -10.91 -7.48
N PHE A 161 -6.01 -9.74 -7.88
CA PHE A 161 -7.41 -9.36 -7.71
C PHE A 161 -8.31 -10.09 -8.71
N ASP A 162 -9.40 -10.71 -8.25
CA ASP A 162 -10.34 -11.46 -9.10
C ASP A 162 -11.52 -10.61 -9.62
N GLY A 163 -11.58 -9.33 -9.24
CA GLY A 163 -12.70 -8.42 -9.51
C GLY A 163 -13.51 -8.09 -8.25
N THR A 164 -13.37 -8.89 -7.19
CA THR A 164 -14.02 -8.68 -5.89
C THR A 164 -13.03 -8.67 -4.72
N THR A 165 -12.10 -9.61 -4.68
CA THR A 165 -11.12 -9.78 -3.61
C THR A 165 -9.77 -10.26 -4.16
N TYR A 166 -8.72 -10.16 -3.36
CA TYR A 166 -7.43 -10.73 -3.67
C TYR A 166 -7.42 -12.25 -3.43
N GLN A 167 -6.91 -12.99 -4.40
CA GLN A 167 -6.81 -14.45 -4.38
C GLN A 167 -5.36 -14.89 -4.56
N THR A 168 -4.99 -15.99 -3.91
CA THR A 168 -3.72 -16.70 -4.18
C THR A 168 -3.99 -17.96 -4.99
N LYS A 169 -3.11 -18.29 -5.94
CA LYS A 169 -3.17 -19.56 -6.69
C LYS A 169 -2.70 -20.77 -5.87
N ARG A 170 -1.98 -20.52 -4.77
CA ARG A 170 -1.49 -21.56 -3.87
C ARG A 170 -1.81 -21.13 -2.44
N PRO A 171 -2.74 -21.82 -1.75
CA PRO A 171 -2.92 -21.58 -0.33
C PRO A 171 -1.59 -21.88 0.38
N PRO A 172 -1.24 -21.14 1.45
CA PRO A 172 -0.06 -21.42 2.24
C PRO A 172 -0.11 -22.87 2.72
N GLN A 173 0.93 -23.64 2.38
CA GLN A 173 1.11 -24.98 2.92
C GLN A 173 1.77 -24.83 4.29
N TYR A 174 0.96 -24.68 5.34
CA TYR A 174 1.43 -24.89 6.70
C TYR A 174 1.67 -26.40 6.85
N ARG A 175 2.94 -26.80 6.90
CA ARG A 175 3.35 -28.17 7.24
C ARG A 175 3.78 -28.20 8.70
#